data_AF-R6H362-F1
#
_entry.id   AF-R6H362-F1
#
_cell.length_a   1.000
_cell.length_b   1.000
_cell.length_c   1.000
_cell.angle_alpha   90.00
_cell.angle_beta   90.00
_cell.angle_gamma   90.00
#
_symmetry.space_group_name_H-M   'P 1'
#
loop_
_entity.id
_entity.type
_entity.pdbx_description
1 polymer ?
#
loop_
_entity_poly.entity_id
_entity_poly.type
_entity_poly.pdbx_seq_one_letter_code
_entity_poly.pdbx_strand_id
1 'polypeptide(L)'
;MVYYDSASKVCKFEETKRFSHGTQADVFLYNDVVLKVYYEEVLCRIDPRTFDILKRIKSRHFINLIKRYSKEKNSGVVDAYTATFIKDENNLGEYTVEQFLSEVHGLIKLVDFLSSNGILMSDVHKDSLIVSEHIKLIDPDKYILCKMPKNVLMGENRCQVLNALKNYLKEYIDYTSDERVYDLFSIDKKGKVEDEMKERIGSKKYIMDYLVK
;
A
#
# COMPACT_ATOMS: atom_id res chain seq x y z
N MET A 1 -6.91 25.27 -7.89
CA MET A 1 -6.19 24.54 -8.97
C MET A 1 -7.19 24.02 -10.00
N VAL A 2 -6.90 24.10 -11.31
CA VAL A 2 -7.80 23.66 -12.38
C VAL A 2 -7.21 22.43 -13.08
N TYR A 3 -8.03 21.39 -13.24
CA TYR A 3 -7.66 20.16 -13.95
C TYR A 3 -8.80 19.69 -14.85
N TYR A 4 -8.55 18.64 -15.62
CA TYR A 4 -9.50 17.90 -16.41
C TYR A 4 -9.59 16.45 -15.90
N ASP A 5 -10.79 15.91 -15.74
CA ASP A 5 -10.96 14.48 -15.44
C ASP A 5 -10.77 13.62 -16.71
N SER A 6 -10.87 12.29 -16.55
CA SER A 6 -10.73 11.35 -17.68
C SER A 6 -11.81 11.49 -18.77
N ALA A 7 -12.90 12.20 -18.50
CA ALA A 7 -13.94 12.55 -19.48
C ALA A 7 -13.75 13.97 -20.03
N SER A 8 -12.59 14.59 -19.76
CA SER A 8 -12.22 15.94 -20.16
C SER A 8 -13.16 17.03 -19.63
N LYS A 9 -13.80 16.77 -18.47
CA LYS A 9 -14.58 17.77 -17.73
C LYS A 9 -13.67 18.55 -16.79
N VAL A 10 -13.86 19.87 -16.76
CA VAL A 10 -13.12 20.78 -15.88
C VAL A 10 -13.47 20.47 -14.42
N CYS A 11 -12.43 20.30 -13.60
CA CYS A 11 -12.50 20.10 -12.17
C CYS A 11 -11.70 21.21 -11.48
N LYS A 12 -12.31 21.90 -10.52
CA LYS A 12 -11.67 22.94 -9.72
C LYS A 12 -11.54 22.47 -8.28
N PHE A 13 -10.34 22.57 -7.72
CA PHE A 13 -10.08 22.34 -6.32
C PHE A 13 -9.76 23.69 -5.66
N GLU A 14 -10.64 24.13 -4.77
CA GLU A 14 -10.56 25.39 -4.01
C GLU A 14 -10.32 25.06 -2.53
N GLU A 15 -9.67 25.98 -1.80
CA GLU A 15 -9.50 25.92 -0.34
C GLU A 15 -8.90 24.62 0.22
N THR A 16 -7.97 24.00 -0.52
CA THR A 16 -7.31 22.76 -0.10
C THR A 16 -6.30 23.00 1.02
N LYS A 17 -6.50 22.38 2.19
CA LYS A 17 -5.48 22.34 3.24
C LYS A 17 -4.42 21.30 2.87
N ARG A 18 -3.16 21.73 2.72
CA ARG A 18 -2.05 20.80 2.53
C ARG A 18 -1.96 19.90 3.75
N PHE A 19 -2.06 18.60 3.52
CA PHE A 19 -2.06 17.55 4.53
C PHE A 19 -0.67 16.97 4.72
N SER A 20 0.03 16.69 3.61
CA SER A 20 1.39 16.16 3.60
C SER A 20 2.10 16.55 2.30
N HIS A 21 3.39 16.25 2.19
CA HIS A 21 4.15 16.38 0.96
C HIS A 21 5.20 15.28 0.89
N GLY A 22 5.55 14.88 -0.33
CA GLY A 22 6.63 13.96 -0.63
C GLY A 22 7.65 14.58 -1.57
N THR A 23 8.54 13.75 -2.09
CA THR A 23 9.56 14.14 -3.07
C THR A 23 8.99 14.45 -4.45
N GLN A 24 7.85 13.85 -4.81
CA GLN A 24 7.25 13.96 -6.15
C GLN A 24 5.88 14.67 -6.16
N ALA A 25 5.26 14.91 -4.99
CA ALA A 25 3.89 15.39 -4.94
C ALA A 25 3.56 16.09 -3.63
N ASP A 26 2.63 17.04 -3.70
CA ASP A 26 1.88 17.52 -2.55
C ASP A 26 0.62 16.67 -2.33
N VAL A 27 0.23 16.51 -1.08
CA VAL A 27 -0.98 15.77 -0.67
C VAL A 27 -1.89 16.71 0.08
N PHE A 28 -3.11 16.87 -0.40
CA PHE A 28 -4.13 17.75 0.18
C PHE A 28 -5.32 16.94 0.71
N LEU A 29 -5.93 17.41 1.79
CA LEU A 29 -7.23 16.92 2.23
C LEU A 29 -8.32 17.83 1.65
N TYR A 30 -9.31 17.23 0.99
CA TYR A 30 -10.41 17.93 0.34
C TYR A 30 -11.70 17.11 0.51
N ASN A 31 -12.69 17.60 1.26
CA ASN A 31 -13.99 16.92 1.44
C ASN A 31 -13.87 15.41 1.75
N ASP A 32 -13.07 15.05 2.76
CA ASP A 32 -12.79 13.66 3.18
C ASP A 32 -12.14 12.76 2.12
N VAL A 33 -11.59 13.35 1.05
CA VAL A 33 -10.71 12.67 0.09
C VAL A 33 -9.32 13.26 0.12
N VAL A 34 -8.35 12.41 -0.21
CA VAL A 34 -6.99 12.83 -0.49
C VAL A 34 -6.90 13.25 -1.94
N LEU A 35 -6.38 14.45 -2.20
CA LEU A 35 -5.94 14.88 -3.52
C LEU A 35 -4.41 14.88 -3.53
N LYS A 36 -3.81 13.96 -4.30
CA LYS A 36 -2.36 13.94 -4.55
C LYS A 36 -2.07 14.67 -5.85
N VAL A 37 -1.19 15.67 -5.81
CA VAL A 37 -0.81 16.51 -6.95
C VAL A 37 0.67 16.39 -7.20
N TYR A 38 1.06 15.88 -8.36
CA TYR A 38 2.47 15.79 -8.74
C TYR A 38 3.07 17.17 -9.02
N TYR A 39 4.36 17.34 -8.73
CA TYR A 39 5.09 18.51 -9.19
C TYR A 39 5.23 18.50 -10.73
N GLU A 40 5.62 19.63 -11.30
CA GLU A 40 5.78 19.76 -12.76
C GLU A 40 6.94 18.93 -13.28
N GLU A 41 8.06 18.96 -12.57
CA GLU A 41 9.24 18.16 -12.85
C GLU A 41 9.34 17.02 -11.84
N VAL A 42 8.87 15.85 -12.24
CA VAL A 42 8.87 14.64 -11.41
C VAL A 42 9.48 13.47 -12.16
N LEU A 43 10.16 12.60 -11.44
CA LEU A 43 10.81 11.42 -12.02
C LEU A 43 9.81 10.31 -12.34
N CYS A 44 8.70 10.27 -11.59
CA CYS A 44 7.71 9.21 -11.73
C CYS A 44 6.31 9.75 -11.46
N ARG A 45 5.38 9.39 -12.34
CA ARG A 45 3.93 9.54 -12.17
C ARG A 45 3.33 8.16 -12.38
N ILE A 46 2.22 7.89 -11.71
CA ILE A 46 1.46 6.68 -12.01
C ILE A 46 1.01 6.68 -13.47
N ASP A 47 1.28 5.58 -14.17
CA ASP A 47 0.80 5.41 -15.53
C ASP A 47 -0.75 5.36 -15.55
N PRO A 48 -1.41 6.05 -16.49
CA PRO A 48 -2.87 6.08 -16.60
C PRO A 48 -3.53 4.70 -16.64
N ARG A 49 -2.93 3.74 -17.36
CA ARG A 49 -3.47 2.39 -17.50
C ARG A 49 -3.30 1.62 -16.19
N THR A 50 -2.16 1.75 -15.52
CA THR A 50 -1.96 1.19 -14.18
C THR A 50 -2.98 1.78 -13.20
N PHE A 51 -3.16 3.10 -13.18
CA PHE A 51 -4.18 3.75 -12.34
C PHE A 51 -5.58 3.18 -12.59
N ASP A 52 -5.98 3.05 -13.86
CA ASP A 52 -7.32 2.57 -14.23
C ASP A 52 -7.55 1.10 -13.86
N ILE A 53 -6.49 0.28 -13.78
CA ILE A 53 -6.55 -1.09 -13.24
C ILE A 53 -6.69 -1.05 -11.72
N LEU A 54 -5.81 -0.32 -11.03
CA LEU A 54 -5.77 -0.24 -9.57
C LEU A 54 -7.07 0.34 -8.99
N LYS A 55 -7.67 1.33 -9.65
CA LYS A 55 -8.97 1.91 -9.28
C LYS A 55 -10.12 0.88 -9.21
N ARG A 56 -10.02 -0.22 -9.96
CA ARG A 56 -11.05 -1.28 -9.98
C ARG A 56 -10.90 -2.24 -8.81
N ILE A 57 -9.78 -2.22 -8.10
CA ILE A 57 -9.54 -3.12 -6.97
C ILE A 57 -10.45 -2.72 -5.82
N LYS A 58 -11.23 -3.69 -5.35
CA LYS A 58 -12.08 -3.58 -4.16
C LYS A 58 -11.55 -4.55 -3.12
N SER A 59 -10.55 -4.08 -2.36
CA SER A 59 -9.95 -4.81 -1.26
C SER A 59 -9.90 -3.92 -0.03
N ARG A 60 -10.24 -4.48 1.14
CA ARG A 60 -10.09 -3.78 2.41
C ARG A 60 -8.63 -3.47 2.75
N HIS A 61 -7.68 -4.13 2.08
CA HIS A 61 -6.23 -3.97 2.24
C HIS A 61 -5.58 -3.04 1.20
N PHE A 62 -6.36 -2.38 0.34
CA PHE A 62 -5.85 -1.44 -0.65
C PHE A 62 -6.58 -0.10 -0.55
N ILE A 63 -5.87 1.00 -0.79
CA ILE A 63 -6.48 2.31 -0.89
C ILE A 63 -7.47 2.39 -2.05
N ASN A 64 -8.65 2.96 -1.81
CA ASN A 64 -9.65 3.16 -2.86
C ASN A 64 -9.32 4.42 -3.67
N LEU A 65 -8.77 4.22 -4.87
CA LEU A 65 -8.56 5.28 -5.86
C LEU A 65 -9.89 5.69 -6.49
N ILE A 66 -10.09 7.00 -6.67
CA ILE A 66 -11.38 7.58 -7.08
C ILE A 66 -11.31 8.07 -8.53
N LYS A 67 -10.45 9.05 -8.80
CA LYS A 67 -10.30 9.66 -10.14
C LYS A 67 -8.88 10.16 -10.34
N ARG A 68 -8.40 10.10 -11.58
CA ARG A 68 -7.18 10.76 -12.06
C ARG A 68 -7.54 12.02 -12.83
N TYR A 69 -6.62 12.97 -12.85
CA TYR A 69 -6.77 14.27 -13.48
C TYR A 69 -5.50 14.69 -14.22
N SER A 70 -5.67 15.54 -15.22
CA SER A 70 -4.60 16.15 -15.99
C SER A 70 -4.70 17.68 -15.99
N LYS A 71 -3.58 18.39 -16.06
CA LYS A 71 -3.54 19.85 -16.24
C LYS A 71 -3.98 20.24 -17.66
N GLU A 72 -3.67 19.40 -18.63
CA GLU A 72 -4.03 19.58 -20.03
C GLU A 72 -5.11 18.60 -20.48
N LYS A 73 -6.05 19.08 -21.30
CA LYS A 73 -7.14 18.27 -21.84
C LYS A 73 -6.59 17.19 -22.77
N ASN A 74 -7.02 15.94 -22.59
CA ASN A 74 -6.62 14.78 -23.40
C ASN A 74 -5.09 14.48 -23.43
N SER A 75 -4.29 14.98 -22.48
CA SER A 75 -2.83 14.76 -22.48
C SER A 75 -2.42 13.30 -22.29
N GLY A 76 -3.32 12.47 -21.73
CA GLY A 76 -2.98 11.10 -21.35
C GLY A 76 -1.99 11.04 -20.18
N VAL A 77 -1.75 12.14 -19.47
CA VAL A 77 -0.87 12.21 -18.28
C VAL A 77 -1.72 12.25 -17.01
N VAL A 78 -1.20 11.69 -15.92
CA VAL A 78 -1.79 11.85 -14.58
C VAL A 78 -1.02 12.91 -13.81
N ASP A 79 -1.56 14.12 -13.73
CA ASP A 79 -0.97 15.23 -12.97
C ASP A 79 -1.47 15.28 -11.52
N ALA A 80 -2.63 14.70 -11.27
CA ALA A 80 -3.17 14.53 -9.93
C ALA A 80 -4.11 13.33 -9.87
N TYR A 81 -4.36 12.82 -8.67
CA TYR A 81 -5.44 11.88 -8.45
C TYR A 81 -6.08 12.05 -7.08
N THR A 82 -7.29 11.51 -6.96
CA THR A 82 -8.04 11.44 -5.71
C THR A 82 -8.12 10.02 -5.21
N ALA A 83 -8.01 9.86 -3.90
CA ALA A 83 -8.16 8.60 -3.19
C ALA A 83 -8.95 8.83 -1.90
N THR A 84 -9.50 7.76 -1.33
CA THR A 84 -10.20 7.86 -0.04
C THR A 84 -9.21 8.23 1.05
N PHE A 85 -9.55 9.22 1.90
CA PHE A 85 -8.74 9.53 3.07
C PHE A 85 -8.85 8.39 4.09
N ILE A 86 -7.71 7.96 4.61
CA ILE A 86 -7.62 6.96 5.66
C ILE A 86 -6.83 7.61 6.79
N LYS A 87 -7.44 7.70 7.97
CA LYS A 87 -6.74 8.11 9.17
C LYS A 87 -5.93 6.91 9.66
N ASP A 88 -4.64 7.11 9.90
CA ASP A 88 -3.82 6.13 10.60
C ASP A 88 -4.21 6.16 12.08
N GLU A 89 -4.84 5.09 12.53
CA GLU A 89 -5.26 4.93 13.92
C GLU A 89 -4.17 4.20 14.73
N ASN A 90 -3.29 3.49 14.03
CA ASN A 90 -2.20 2.73 14.61
C ASN A 90 -2.66 1.81 15.76
N ASN A 91 -3.77 1.11 15.53
CA ASN A 91 -4.40 0.21 16.49
C ASN A 91 -3.80 -1.21 16.48
N LEU A 92 -2.57 -1.38 15.98
CA LEU A 92 -1.97 -2.70 15.83
C LEU A 92 -1.85 -3.46 17.16
N GLY A 93 -1.61 -2.74 18.26
CA GLY A 93 -1.58 -3.31 19.61
C GLY A 93 -2.93 -3.82 20.11
N GLU A 94 -4.03 -3.48 19.45
CA GLU A 94 -5.38 -3.97 19.77
C GLU A 94 -5.70 -5.29 19.07
N TYR A 95 -4.89 -5.69 18.08
CA TYR A 95 -5.16 -6.90 17.32
C TYR A 95 -4.83 -8.14 18.16
N THR A 96 -5.74 -9.12 18.14
CA THR A 96 -5.35 -10.48 18.50
C THR A 96 -4.42 -11.07 17.46
N VAL A 97 -3.74 -12.14 17.85
CA VAL A 97 -2.91 -12.96 16.96
C VAL A 97 -3.64 -13.37 15.70
N GLU A 98 -4.86 -13.87 15.87
CA GLU A 98 -5.69 -14.38 14.79
C GLU A 98 -6.16 -13.25 13.86
N GLN A 99 -6.46 -12.07 14.43
CA GLN A 99 -6.80 -10.88 13.65
C GLN A 99 -5.60 -10.44 12.79
N PHE A 100 -4.42 -10.32 13.39
CA PHE A 100 -3.21 -9.96 12.66
C PHE A 100 -2.89 -10.93 11.54
N LEU A 101 -2.94 -12.24 11.80
CA LEU A 101 -2.76 -13.27 10.78
C LEU A 101 -3.77 -13.17 9.63
N SER A 102 -5.03 -12.88 9.95
CA SER A 102 -6.09 -12.69 8.96
C SER A 102 -5.79 -11.48 8.05
N GLU A 103 -5.25 -10.41 8.62
CA GLU A 103 -4.84 -9.22 7.87
C GLU A 103 -3.64 -9.50 6.96
N VAL A 104 -2.61 -10.21 7.45
CA VAL A 104 -1.46 -10.63 6.64
C VAL A 104 -1.91 -11.51 5.47
N HIS A 105 -2.76 -12.50 5.72
CA HIS A 105 -3.28 -13.37 4.67
C HIS A 105 -4.08 -12.59 3.62
N GLY A 106 -4.87 -11.61 4.05
CA GLY A 106 -5.61 -10.72 3.14
C GLY A 106 -4.70 -9.83 2.29
N LEU A 107 -3.61 -9.32 2.86
CA LEU A 107 -2.56 -8.59 2.12
C LEU A 107 -1.89 -9.48 1.07
N ILE A 108 -1.52 -10.72 1.42
CA ILE A 108 -0.91 -11.66 0.48
C ILE A 108 -1.86 -11.99 -0.68
N LYS A 109 -3.16 -12.18 -0.43
CA LYS A 109 -4.16 -12.37 -1.49
C LYS A 109 -4.25 -11.17 -2.44
N LEU A 110 -4.20 -9.94 -1.90
CA LEU A 110 -4.16 -8.72 -2.70
C LEU A 110 -2.90 -8.66 -3.56
N VAL A 111 -1.74 -8.96 -2.98
CA VAL A 111 -0.45 -9.02 -3.68
C VAL A 111 -0.48 -10.03 -4.82
N ASP A 112 -0.97 -11.24 -4.56
CA ASP A 112 -1.08 -12.30 -5.56
C ASP A 112 -1.99 -11.89 -6.72
N PHE A 113 -3.08 -11.19 -6.41
CA PHE A 113 -3.96 -10.61 -7.41
C PHE A 113 -3.23 -9.57 -8.27
N LEU A 114 -2.49 -8.64 -7.66
CA LEU A 114 -1.70 -7.64 -8.37
C LEU A 114 -0.65 -8.29 -9.29
N SER A 115 0.13 -9.24 -8.77
CA SER A 115 1.12 -9.99 -9.53
C SER A 115 0.49 -10.78 -10.69
N SER A 116 -0.68 -11.38 -10.48
CA SER A 116 -1.41 -12.13 -11.52
C SER A 116 -1.90 -11.25 -12.67
N ASN A 117 -2.09 -9.95 -12.41
CA ASN A 117 -2.42 -8.91 -13.39
C ASN A 117 -1.16 -8.22 -13.96
N GLY A 118 0.04 -8.74 -13.67
CA GLY A 118 1.29 -8.21 -14.19
C GLY A 118 1.73 -6.91 -13.54
N ILE A 119 1.27 -6.62 -12.31
CA ILE A 119 1.66 -5.40 -11.59
C ILE A 119 2.84 -5.71 -10.68
N LEU A 120 3.96 -5.00 -10.88
CA LEU A 120 5.07 -4.93 -9.95
C LEU A 120 4.86 -3.76 -8.99
N MET A 121 4.87 -4.03 -7.70
CA MET A 121 4.67 -3.05 -6.63
C MET A 121 6.02 -2.46 -6.25
N SER A 122 6.60 -1.60 -7.08
CA SER A 122 7.93 -1.05 -6.79
C SER A 122 7.83 -0.04 -5.64
N ASP A 123 8.76 -0.06 -4.70
CA ASP A 123 8.86 0.90 -3.59
C ASP A 123 7.79 0.77 -2.50
N VAL A 124 7.42 -0.46 -2.15
CA VAL A 124 6.60 -0.69 -0.96
C VAL A 124 7.50 -0.74 0.28
N HIS A 125 7.33 0.25 1.15
CA HIS A 125 8.01 0.38 2.44
C HIS A 125 6.99 0.58 3.56
N LYS A 126 7.46 0.74 4.80
CA LYS A 126 6.59 0.84 5.99
C LYS A 126 5.59 2.00 5.89
N ASP A 127 6.00 3.14 5.33
CA ASP A 127 5.13 4.31 5.17
C ASP A 127 4.14 4.16 4.00
N SER A 128 4.26 3.08 3.22
CA SER A 128 3.24 2.63 2.27
C SER A 128 2.12 1.83 2.96
N LEU A 129 2.19 1.62 4.27
CA LEU A 129 1.16 0.96 5.08
C LEU A 129 0.49 1.95 6.02
N ILE A 130 -0.83 1.87 6.10
CA ILE A 130 -1.63 2.50 7.16
C ILE A 130 -2.34 1.42 7.96
N VAL A 131 -2.35 1.55 9.28
CA VAL A 131 -3.06 0.65 10.18
C VAL A 131 -4.27 1.38 10.77
N SER A 132 -5.45 0.92 10.37
CA SER A 132 -6.75 1.45 10.81
C SER A 132 -7.62 0.26 11.21
N GLU A 133 -8.90 0.24 10.83
CA GLU A 133 -9.72 -0.98 10.90
C GLU A 133 -9.05 -2.18 10.20
N HIS A 134 -8.28 -1.91 9.14
CA HIS A 134 -7.48 -2.91 8.41
C HIS A 134 -6.08 -2.38 8.11
N ILE A 135 -5.13 -3.29 7.86
CA ILE A 135 -3.83 -2.94 7.31
C ILE A 135 -3.99 -2.70 5.81
N LYS A 136 -3.68 -1.48 5.37
CA LYS A 136 -3.92 -1.00 3.99
C LYS A 136 -2.65 -0.56 3.31
N LEU A 137 -2.46 -1.02 2.08
CA LEU A 137 -1.46 -0.47 1.16
C LEU A 137 -1.96 0.85 0.57
N ILE A 138 -1.12 1.88 0.70
CA ILE A 138 -1.31 3.21 0.14
C ILE A 138 -0.19 3.55 -0.85
N ASP A 139 -0.29 4.72 -1.47
CA ASP A 139 0.71 5.28 -2.39
C ASP A 139 1.17 4.33 -3.52
N PRO A 140 0.29 3.97 -4.47
CA PRO A 140 0.63 3.03 -5.53
C PRO A 140 1.41 3.66 -6.70
N ASP A 141 2.05 4.82 -6.51
CA ASP A 141 2.60 5.63 -7.59
C ASP A 141 3.67 4.91 -8.42
N LYS A 142 4.42 4.01 -7.79
CA LYS A 142 5.48 3.21 -8.40
C LYS A 142 5.03 1.78 -8.73
N TYR A 143 3.73 1.53 -8.77
CA TYR A 143 3.19 0.26 -9.24
C TYR A 143 3.19 0.29 -10.76
N ILE A 144 3.83 -0.68 -11.39
CA ILE A 144 4.07 -0.68 -12.84
C ILE A 144 3.63 -1.97 -13.50
N LEU A 145 3.09 -1.86 -14.71
CA LEU A 145 2.83 -3.03 -15.55
C LEU A 145 4.15 -3.62 -16.03
N CYS A 146 4.38 -4.87 -15.69
CA CYS A 146 5.61 -5.59 -15.94
C CYS A 146 5.36 -6.88 -16.73
N LYS A 147 6.27 -7.22 -17.63
CA LYS A 147 6.21 -8.45 -18.45
C LYS A 147 6.93 -9.64 -17.82
N MET A 148 7.36 -9.52 -16.56
CA MET A 148 8.02 -10.61 -15.83
C MET A 148 7.08 -11.81 -15.64
N PRO A 149 7.62 -13.04 -15.52
CA PRO A 149 6.83 -14.21 -15.18
C PRO A 149 6.04 -14.01 -13.88
N LYS A 150 4.77 -14.44 -13.85
CA LYS A 150 3.85 -14.19 -12.72
C LYS A 150 4.37 -14.72 -11.38
N ASN A 151 5.01 -15.89 -11.39
CA ASN A 151 5.62 -16.48 -10.19
C ASN A 151 6.77 -15.62 -9.63
N VAL A 152 7.54 -14.97 -10.51
CA VAL A 152 8.60 -14.05 -10.10
C VAL A 152 7.99 -12.77 -9.52
N LEU A 153 6.99 -12.18 -10.19
CA LEU A 153 6.25 -11.03 -9.67
C LEU A 153 5.60 -11.30 -8.32
N MET A 154 5.06 -12.50 -8.11
CA MET A 154 4.51 -12.92 -6.82
C MET A 154 5.57 -12.94 -5.74
N GLY A 155 6.74 -13.55 -6.01
CA GLY A 155 7.86 -13.56 -5.08
C GLY A 155 8.31 -12.15 -4.69
N GLU A 156 8.59 -11.30 -5.69
CA GLU A 156 9.07 -9.93 -5.48
C GLU A 156 8.07 -9.07 -4.69
N ASN A 157 6.80 -9.06 -5.09
CA ASN A 157 5.80 -8.24 -4.40
C ASN A 157 5.53 -8.73 -2.98
N ARG A 158 5.50 -10.05 -2.75
CA ARG A 158 5.34 -10.61 -1.39
C ARG A 158 6.51 -10.20 -0.51
N CYS A 159 7.74 -10.32 -1.00
CA CYS A 159 8.94 -9.88 -0.28
C CYS A 159 8.84 -8.41 0.12
N GLN A 160 8.43 -7.52 -0.80
CA GLN A 160 8.30 -6.10 -0.49
C GLN A 160 7.25 -5.82 0.58
N VAL A 161 6.04 -6.40 0.48
CA VAL A 161 4.97 -6.19 1.48
C VAL A 161 5.35 -6.75 2.84
N LEU A 162 5.96 -7.93 2.89
CA LEU A 162 6.37 -8.55 4.16
C LEU A 162 7.54 -7.78 4.79
N ASN A 163 8.47 -7.26 4.00
CA ASN A 163 9.53 -6.38 4.50
C ASN A 163 8.98 -5.05 5.02
N ALA A 164 8.01 -4.45 4.32
CA ALA A 164 7.33 -3.25 4.79
C ALA A 164 6.62 -3.49 6.13
N LEU A 165 5.88 -4.59 6.25
CA LEU A 165 5.18 -4.96 7.47
C LEU A 165 6.15 -5.28 8.62
N LYS A 166 7.24 -6.00 8.33
CA LYS A 166 8.34 -6.25 9.27
C LYS A 166 8.93 -4.95 9.80
N ASN A 167 9.23 -3.99 8.93
CA ASN A 167 9.81 -2.71 9.33
C ASN A 167 8.82 -1.85 10.11
N TYR A 168 7.54 -1.88 9.73
CA TYR A 168 6.46 -1.25 10.49
C TYR A 168 6.44 -1.81 11.92
N LEU A 169 6.37 -3.14 12.07
CA LEU A 169 6.37 -3.80 13.38
C LEU A 169 7.60 -3.47 14.24
N LYS A 170 8.79 -3.39 13.65
CA LYS A 170 10.01 -3.04 14.40
C LYS A 170 9.93 -1.68 15.08
N GLU A 171 9.35 -0.68 14.43
CA GLU A 171 9.21 0.65 15.04
C GLU A 171 8.21 0.69 16.19
N TYR A 172 7.26 -0.25 16.22
CA TYR A 172 6.25 -0.32 17.27
C TYR A 172 6.63 -1.20 18.45
N ILE A 173 7.67 -2.03 18.30
CA ILE A 173 8.10 -2.93 19.35
C ILE A 173 9.54 -2.58 19.73
N ASP A 174 9.67 -1.60 20.61
CA ASP A 174 10.94 -0.97 21.03
C ASP A 174 11.98 -1.93 21.68
N TYR A 175 11.69 -3.23 21.79
CA TYR A 175 12.55 -4.20 22.49
C TYR A 175 12.62 -5.61 21.87
N THR A 176 12.20 -5.81 20.62
CA THR A 176 12.30 -7.15 19.99
C THR A 176 13.63 -7.34 19.25
N SER A 177 14.37 -8.41 19.56
CA SER A 177 15.61 -8.71 18.82
C SER A 177 15.34 -9.04 17.35
N ASP A 178 16.20 -8.53 16.47
CA ASP A 178 16.06 -8.61 15.00
C ASP A 178 15.82 -10.02 14.45
N GLU A 179 16.38 -11.05 15.11
CA GLU A 179 16.22 -12.46 14.76
C GLU A 179 14.76 -12.93 14.86
N ARG A 180 14.00 -12.42 15.84
CA ARG A 180 12.63 -12.84 16.14
C ARG A 180 11.63 -12.41 15.06
N VAL A 181 11.77 -11.17 14.61
CA VAL A 181 10.96 -10.64 13.52
C VAL A 181 11.39 -11.24 12.18
N TYR A 182 12.67 -11.56 12.02
CA TYR A 182 13.17 -12.27 10.83
C TYR A 182 12.55 -13.67 10.71
N ASP A 183 12.45 -14.39 11.82
CA ASP A 183 11.84 -15.71 11.89
C ASP A 183 10.34 -15.73 11.59
N LEU A 184 9.61 -14.66 11.86
CA LEU A 184 8.17 -14.58 11.58
C LEU A 184 7.87 -14.43 10.07
N PHE A 185 8.79 -13.78 9.36
CA PHE A 185 8.65 -13.42 7.95
C PHE A 185 9.57 -14.21 7.03
N SER A 186 10.20 -15.30 7.52
CA SER A 186 10.96 -16.19 6.66
C SER A 186 10.05 -16.76 5.58
N ILE A 187 10.42 -16.53 4.33
CA ILE A 187 9.71 -17.08 3.18
C ILE A 187 10.47 -18.33 2.78
N ASP A 188 9.82 -19.50 2.85
CA ASP A 188 10.42 -20.74 2.35
C ASP A 188 10.75 -20.61 0.84
N LYS A 189 11.62 -21.49 0.32
CA LYS A 189 12.00 -21.47 -1.11
C LYS A 189 10.82 -21.68 -2.07
N LYS A 190 9.62 -21.99 -1.57
CA LYS A 190 8.39 -22.19 -2.35
C LYS A 190 7.42 -21.00 -2.22
N GLY A 191 7.80 -19.93 -1.52
CA GLY A 191 6.97 -18.75 -1.33
C GLY A 191 5.81 -18.95 -0.37
N LYS A 192 5.76 -20.05 0.40
CA LYS A 192 4.66 -20.40 1.29
C LYS A 192 4.85 -19.77 2.66
N VAL A 193 4.40 -18.53 2.76
CA VAL A 193 4.34 -17.75 4.00
C VAL A 193 3.35 -18.37 5.01
N GLU A 194 2.29 -18.99 4.51
CA GLU A 194 1.14 -19.39 5.33
C GLU A 194 1.40 -20.59 6.24
N ASP A 195 2.17 -21.58 5.80
CA ASP A 195 2.42 -22.81 6.56
C ASP A 195 3.44 -22.56 7.70
N GLU A 196 4.54 -21.83 7.42
CA GLU A 196 5.53 -21.46 8.44
C GLU A 196 5.00 -20.42 9.45
N MET A 197 4.21 -19.44 9.00
CA MET A 197 3.58 -18.47 9.92
C MET A 197 2.56 -19.15 10.84
N LYS A 198 1.72 -20.06 10.33
CA LYS A 198 0.74 -20.80 11.16
C LYS A 198 1.42 -21.64 12.24
N GLU A 199 2.54 -22.29 11.92
CA GLU A 199 3.27 -23.14 12.86
C GLU A 199 3.96 -22.32 13.98
N ARG A 200 4.55 -21.16 13.64
CA ARG A 200 5.23 -20.28 14.61
C ARG A 200 4.26 -19.43 15.45
N ILE A 201 3.10 -19.08 14.91
CA ILE A 201 2.11 -18.18 15.53
C ILE A 201 0.99 -18.93 16.28
N GLY A 202 0.82 -20.23 16.03
CA GLY A 202 -0.23 -21.06 16.65
C GLY A 202 -0.15 -21.24 18.17
N SER A 203 0.88 -20.73 18.85
CA SER A 203 0.90 -20.67 20.32
C SER A 203 0.55 -19.27 20.81
N LYS A 204 -0.58 -19.16 21.52
CA LYS A 204 -1.12 -17.93 22.14
C LYS A 204 -0.10 -17.19 23.02
N LYS A 205 0.95 -17.89 23.45
CA LYS A 205 2.06 -17.41 24.27
C LYS A 205 3.13 -16.68 23.44
N TYR A 206 3.33 -17.04 22.17
CA TYR A 206 4.41 -16.52 21.33
C TYR A 206 4.21 -15.06 20.94
N ILE A 207 3.05 -14.62 20.43
CA ILE A 207 2.90 -13.20 20.06
C ILE A 207 2.99 -12.27 21.29
N MET A 208 2.35 -12.63 22.41
CA MET A 208 2.36 -11.80 23.63
C MET A 208 3.71 -11.77 24.33
N ASP A 209 4.49 -12.87 24.33
CA ASP A 209 5.83 -12.90 24.94
C ASP A 209 6.96 -12.49 23.98
N TYR A 210 6.71 -12.38 22.67
CA TYR A 210 7.77 -12.22 21.64
C TYR A 210 7.63 -10.98 20.74
N LEU A 211 6.44 -10.38 20.63
CA LEU A 211 6.18 -9.16 19.85
C LEU A 211 5.58 -8.00 20.66
N VAL A 212 5.18 -8.19 21.92
CA VAL A 212 4.47 -7.14 22.70
C VAL A 212 5.03 -7.01 24.13
N LYS A 213 6.32 -7.33 24.33
CA LYS A 213 7.03 -7.02 25.58
C LYS A 213 8.34 -6.30 25.31
#